data_AF-A0A3M1QRB0-F1
#
_entry.id   AF-A0A3M1QRB0-F1
#
_cell.length_a   1.000
_cell.length_b   1.000
_cell.length_c   1.000
_cell.angle_alpha   90.00
_cell.angle_beta   90.00
_cell.angle_gamma   90.00
#
_symmetry.space_group_name_H-M   'P 1'
#
loop_
_entity.id
_entity.type
_entity.pdbx_description
1 polymer ?
#
loop_
_entity_poly.entity_id
_entity_poly.type
_entity_poly.pdbx_seq_one_letter_code
_entity_poly.pdbx_strand_id
1 'polypeptide(L)'
;MAALVFVMACAPRLAAQAPTRLDDFFLPGTQPETIQDPIRSMHECELCHGYFDPATEPLRPWQASLMGQAGRDPLFRAALTIANQDASFAGDLCLRCHTPAGWLEGRSTPTDGSALIAKDFEGVSCNVCHRVVDPVPRDDYEPNDPLAVDRDILDALDELPLQPNSGNYVIDPYDRRRGPYDLLDFGLHAWLQSPYVRQSAFCGTCHDVSNPVFTRQPDGSYAFNDPNTPHPTQNKYDQFPIERTFSEWAASAFAQGPIDMGGRFGGNQPAVSTCQDCHMPATGGYGSPLGEFRADLPTHY
;
A
#
# COMPACT_ATOMS: atom_id res chain seq x y z
N MET A 1 20.47 -61.24 25.57
CA MET A 1 21.12 -60.12 24.86
C MET A 1 20.03 -59.08 24.60
N ALA A 2 19.98 -58.01 25.40
CA ALA A 2 19.05 -56.91 25.20
C ALA A 2 19.72 -55.87 24.28
N ALA A 3 19.13 -55.61 23.13
CA ALA A 3 19.60 -54.61 22.19
C ALA A 3 19.20 -53.22 22.72
N LEU A 4 20.18 -52.40 23.10
CA LEU A 4 19.99 -50.99 23.38
C LEU A 4 19.75 -50.28 22.04
N VAL A 5 18.52 -49.82 21.80
CA VAL A 5 18.20 -48.91 20.70
C VAL A 5 18.57 -47.51 21.15
N PHE A 6 19.68 -46.98 20.63
CA PHE A 6 20.02 -45.57 20.76
C PHE A 6 19.11 -44.78 19.81
N VAL A 7 18.07 -44.15 20.36
CA VAL A 7 17.33 -43.11 19.64
C VAL A 7 18.23 -41.88 19.59
N MET A 8 18.82 -41.63 18.43
CA MET A 8 19.53 -40.38 18.15
C MET A 8 18.48 -39.26 18.14
N ALA A 9 18.33 -38.56 19.27
CA ALA A 9 17.54 -37.35 19.32
C ALA A 9 18.27 -36.29 18.46
N CYS A 10 17.79 -36.08 17.24
CA CYS A 10 18.17 -34.92 16.44
C CYS A 10 17.55 -33.71 17.15
N ALA A 11 18.32 -33.04 18.02
CA ALA A 11 17.90 -31.77 18.56
C ALA A 11 17.71 -30.82 17.37
N PRO A 12 16.52 -30.23 17.16
CA PRO A 12 16.37 -29.25 16.10
C PRO A 12 17.38 -28.15 16.37
N ARG A 13 18.30 -27.92 15.42
CA ARG A 13 19.06 -26.68 15.39
C ARG A 13 18.01 -25.60 15.15
N LEU A 14 17.56 -24.94 16.22
CA LEU A 14 16.91 -23.64 16.09
C LEU A 14 17.93 -22.78 15.33
N ALA A 15 17.61 -22.45 14.07
CA ALA A 15 18.34 -21.42 13.38
C ALA A 15 18.28 -20.17 14.27
N ALA A 16 19.43 -19.54 14.51
CA ALA A 16 19.45 -18.29 15.26
C ALA A 16 18.64 -17.26 14.46
N GLN A 17 17.61 -16.70 15.10
CA GLN A 17 16.83 -15.59 14.55
C GLN A 17 17.77 -14.42 14.20
N ALA A 18 17.57 -13.80 13.04
CA ALA A 18 18.33 -12.62 12.65
C ALA A 18 18.07 -11.49 13.66
N PRO A 19 19.13 -10.84 14.20
CA PRO A 19 18.99 -9.87 15.29
C PRO A 19 18.64 -8.47 14.77
N THR A 20 17.68 -8.39 13.85
CA THR A 20 17.14 -7.13 13.34
C THR A 20 16.34 -6.38 14.41
N ARG A 21 16.13 -5.09 14.18
CA ARG A 21 15.40 -4.13 15.01
C ARG A 21 14.48 -3.31 14.12
N LEU A 22 13.58 -2.56 14.73
CA LEU A 22 12.58 -1.76 14.01
C LEU A 22 13.21 -0.81 12.97
N ASP A 23 14.33 -0.18 13.33
CA ASP A 23 15.01 0.79 12.47
C ASP A 23 15.64 0.16 11.21
N ASP A 24 15.91 -1.16 11.22
CA ASP A 24 16.38 -1.88 10.04
C ASP A 24 15.30 -1.97 8.94
N PHE A 25 14.03 -1.74 9.30
CA PHE A 25 12.87 -1.74 8.41
C PHE A 25 12.34 -0.33 8.11
N PHE A 26 13.05 0.72 8.54
CA PHE A 26 12.65 2.10 8.24
C PHE A 26 12.63 2.34 6.73
N LEU A 27 11.55 3.00 6.27
CA LEU A 27 11.38 3.45 4.90
C LEU A 27 10.74 4.86 4.88
N PRO A 28 11.07 5.72 3.89
CA PRO A 28 10.59 7.11 3.80
C PRO A 28 9.07 7.24 3.65
N GLY A 29 8.57 8.49 3.63
CA GLY A 29 7.14 8.80 3.56
C GLY A 29 6.51 9.05 4.93
N THR A 30 5.18 9.01 5.00
CA THR A 30 4.44 9.26 6.25
C THR A 30 4.79 8.21 7.30
N GLN A 31 5.15 8.65 8.51
CA GLN A 31 5.54 7.78 9.62
C GLN A 31 4.36 7.56 10.61
N PRO A 32 4.41 6.52 11.46
CA PRO A 32 3.39 6.28 12.47
C PRO A 32 3.18 7.49 13.39
N GLU A 33 1.93 7.71 13.80
CA GLU A 33 1.52 8.76 14.75
C GLU A 33 1.81 10.20 14.28
N THR A 34 2.07 10.39 12.97
CA THR A 34 2.31 11.72 12.39
C THR A 34 1.08 12.35 11.71
N ILE A 35 0.03 11.57 11.44
CA ILE A 35 -1.24 12.09 10.88
C ILE A 35 -2.12 12.72 11.97
N GLN A 36 -2.89 13.75 11.62
CA GLN A 36 -3.68 14.55 12.55
C GLN A 36 -5.10 14.02 12.67
N ASP A 37 -5.72 13.68 11.53
CA ASP A 37 -6.99 12.97 11.50
C ASP A 37 -6.75 11.46 11.36
N PRO A 38 -7.33 10.63 12.24
CA PRO A 38 -7.14 9.18 12.19
C PRO A 38 -7.69 8.59 10.89
N ILE A 39 -7.19 7.41 10.51
CA ILE A 39 -7.75 6.68 9.37
C ILE A 39 -9.15 6.20 9.75
N ARG A 40 -10.15 6.67 9.00
CA ARG A 40 -11.56 6.34 9.21
C ARG A 40 -11.86 4.90 8.84
N SER A 41 -12.81 4.30 9.55
CA SER A 41 -13.32 2.97 9.20
C SER A 41 -14.14 3.06 7.90
N MET A 42 -14.13 1.98 7.13
CA MET A 42 -14.98 1.81 5.95
C MET A 42 -16.47 1.99 6.27
N HIS A 43 -16.90 1.75 7.51
CA HIS A 43 -18.30 1.94 7.93
C HIS A 43 -18.77 3.40 7.86
N GLU A 44 -17.84 4.37 7.88
CA GLU A 44 -18.20 5.77 7.64
C GLU A 44 -18.46 6.03 6.14
N CYS A 45 -17.82 5.26 5.27
CA CYS A 45 -17.94 5.38 3.82
C CYS A 45 -19.16 4.60 3.29
N GLU A 46 -19.46 3.43 3.87
CA GLU A 46 -20.53 2.53 3.39
C GLU A 46 -21.92 3.19 3.42
N LEU A 47 -22.13 4.20 4.26
CA LEU A 47 -23.38 4.95 4.37
C LEU A 47 -23.80 5.59 3.04
N CYS A 48 -22.83 6.01 2.22
CA CYS A 48 -23.07 6.67 0.92
C CYS A 48 -22.44 5.93 -0.25
N HIS A 49 -21.41 5.11 -0.01
CA HIS A 49 -20.67 4.37 -1.03
C HIS A 49 -20.92 2.85 -0.97
N GLY A 50 -21.99 2.45 -0.26
CA GLY A 50 -22.36 1.07 -0.01
C GLY A 50 -23.82 0.76 -0.33
N TYR A 51 -24.11 -0.50 -0.64
CA TYR A 51 -25.45 -1.11 -0.59
C TYR A 51 -26.53 -0.53 -1.53
N PHE A 52 -26.18 0.29 -2.52
CA PHE A 52 -27.16 0.88 -3.44
C PHE A 52 -27.20 0.24 -4.84
N ASP A 53 -26.08 -0.29 -5.35
CA ASP A 53 -26.05 -1.00 -6.64
C ASP A 53 -25.08 -2.20 -6.62
N PRO A 54 -25.57 -3.44 -6.66
CA PRO A 54 -24.70 -4.60 -6.64
C PRO A 54 -23.74 -4.86 -7.76
N ALA A 55 -23.91 -4.21 -8.89
CA ALA A 55 -22.97 -4.34 -9.98
C ALA A 55 -21.80 -3.34 -9.89
N THR A 56 -22.02 -2.15 -9.33
CA THR A 56 -21.08 -1.02 -9.51
C THR A 56 -20.71 -0.23 -8.27
N GLU A 57 -21.41 -0.40 -7.14
CA GLU A 57 -21.09 0.37 -5.92
C GLU A 57 -19.71 -0.01 -5.33
N PRO A 58 -18.96 0.95 -4.75
CA PRO A 58 -17.58 0.71 -4.32
C PRO A 58 -17.38 -0.33 -3.20
N LEU A 59 -18.26 -0.39 -2.20
CA LEU A 59 -18.02 -1.14 -0.95
C LEU A 59 -17.89 -2.64 -1.20
N ARG A 60 -18.87 -3.25 -1.86
CA ARG A 60 -18.94 -4.73 -1.94
C ARG A 60 -17.83 -5.37 -2.75
N PRO A 61 -17.45 -4.86 -3.94
CA PRO A 61 -16.25 -5.31 -4.65
C PRO A 61 -15.00 -5.23 -3.76
N TRP A 62 -14.82 -4.09 -3.06
CA TRP A 62 -13.65 -3.88 -2.20
C TRP A 62 -13.66 -4.82 -1.00
N GLN A 63 -14.83 -5.05 -0.41
CA GLN A 63 -14.94 -5.94 0.73
C GLN A 63 -14.55 -7.39 0.37
N ALA A 64 -14.67 -7.79 -0.90
CA ALA A 64 -14.27 -9.09 -1.41
C ALA A 64 -12.86 -9.11 -2.03
N SER A 65 -12.19 -7.96 -2.16
CA SER A 65 -10.87 -7.84 -2.79
C SER A 65 -9.73 -8.30 -1.91
N LEU A 66 -8.55 -8.51 -2.51
CA LEU A 66 -7.33 -8.71 -1.74
C LEU A 66 -6.97 -7.46 -0.92
N MET A 67 -7.31 -6.26 -1.38
CA MET A 67 -7.10 -5.01 -0.64
C MET A 67 -7.94 -4.96 0.64
N GLY A 68 -9.24 -5.20 0.55
CA GLY A 68 -10.13 -5.23 1.72
C GLY A 68 -9.91 -6.44 2.63
N GLN A 69 -9.23 -7.49 2.14
CA GLN A 69 -8.88 -8.69 2.90
C GLN A 69 -7.41 -8.68 3.38
N ALA A 70 -6.61 -7.66 3.05
CA ALA A 70 -5.15 -7.69 3.21
C ALA A 70 -4.70 -8.01 4.64
N GLY A 71 -5.40 -7.47 5.64
CA GLY A 71 -5.09 -7.68 7.06
C GLY A 71 -5.63 -9.00 7.64
N ARG A 72 -6.50 -9.71 6.93
CA ARG A 72 -7.20 -10.93 7.42
C ARG A 72 -6.91 -12.18 6.58
N ASP A 73 -6.15 -12.05 5.50
CA ASP A 73 -5.69 -13.19 4.71
C ASP A 73 -4.88 -14.17 5.58
N PRO A 74 -5.29 -15.45 5.67
CA PRO A 74 -4.56 -16.45 6.44
C PRO A 74 -3.16 -16.73 5.90
N LEU A 75 -2.92 -16.58 4.59
CA LEU A 75 -1.58 -16.76 4.00
C LEU A 75 -0.65 -15.64 4.46
N PHE A 76 -1.12 -14.39 4.42
CA PHE A 76 -0.43 -13.26 5.01
C PHE A 76 -0.11 -13.48 6.49
N ARG A 77 -1.08 -13.90 7.31
CA ARG A 77 -0.87 -14.10 8.75
C ARG A 77 0.17 -15.19 9.05
N ALA A 78 0.19 -16.27 8.26
CA ALA A 78 1.21 -17.31 8.36
C ALA A 78 2.60 -16.76 7.96
N ALA A 79 2.69 -16.02 6.86
CA ALA A 79 3.94 -15.41 6.41
C ALA A 79 4.49 -14.37 7.41
N LEU A 80 3.62 -13.51 7.97
CA LEU A 80 3.97 -12.56 9.03
C LEU A 80 4.56 -13.25 10.26
N THR A 81 3.98 -14.39 10.64
CA THR A 81 4.47 -15.18 11.78
C THR A 81 5.86 -15.75 11.48
N ILE A 82 6.06 -16.33 10.30
CA ILE A 82 7.35 -16.89 9.89
C ILE A 82 8.41 -15.78 9.78
N ALA A 83 8.07 -14.64 9.16
CA ALA A 83 8.98 -13.51 9.03
C ALA A 83 9.47 -13.01 10.40
N ASN A 84 8.58 -12.87 11.38
CA ASN A 84 8.98 -12.49 12.74
C ASN A 84 9.77 -13.60 13.48
N GLN A 85 9.59 -14.88 13.14
CA GLN A 85 10.40 -15.98 13.68
C GLN A 85 11.82 -15.97 13.12
N ASP A 86 11.96 -15.64 11.84
CA ASP A 86 13.25 -15.61 11.14
C ASP A 86 14.04 -14.33 11.43
N ALA A 87 13.36 -13.18 11.53
CA ALA A 87 13.97 -11.88 11.76
C ALA A 87 13.11 -11.04 12.72
N SER A 88 13.70 -10.62 13.85
CA SER A 88 12.99 -9.78 14.83
C SER A 88 12.51 -8.48 14.18
N PHE A 89 11.29 -8.01 14.51
CA PHE A 89 10.71 -6.76 13.97
C PHE A 89 10.35 -6.76 12.47
N ALA A 90 10.61 -7.84 11.72
CA ALA A 90 10.34 -7.89 10.27
C ALA A 90 8.88 -7.66 9.91
N GLY A 91 7.96 -7.97 10.82
CA GLY A 91 6.54 -7.75 10.59
C GLY A 91 6.14 -6.28 10.47
N ASP A 92 6.95 -5.31 10.90
CA ASP A 92 6.62 -3.89 10.74
C ASP A 92 6.48 -3.52 9.25
N LEU A 93 7.43 -3.97 8.43
CA LEU A 93 7.41 -3.83 6.97
C LEU A 93 6.13 -4.41 6.36
N CYS A 94 5.69 -5.57 6.85
CA CYS A 94 4.50 -6.25 6.35
C CYS A 94 3.20 -5.49 6.74
N LEU A 95 3.11 -5.08 8.01
CA LEU A 95 1.94 -4.40 8.57
C LEU A 95 1.73 -3.01 7.95
N ARG A 96 2.81 -2.35 7.51
CA ARG A 96 2.75 -1.07 6.79
C ARG A 96 1.83 -1.12 5.57
N CYS A 97 1.84 -2.23 4.82
CA CYS A 97 1.05 -2.39 3.59
C CYS A 97 -0.26 -3.15 3.82
N HIS A 98 -0.26 -4.16 4.68
CA HIS A 98 -1.42 -5.04 4.87
C HIS A 98 -2.44 -4.51 5.89
N THR A 99 -2.01 -3.63 6.79
CA THR A 99 -2.84 -3.00 7.82
C THR A 99 -2.47 -1.52 7.97
N PRO A 100 -2.49 -0.72 6.89
CA PRO A 100 -1.96 0.64 6.87
C PRO A 100 -2.58 1.54 7.94
N ALA A 101 -3.88 1.40 8.21
CA ALA A 101 -4.56 2.14 9.28
C ALA A 101 -3.99 1.84 10.68
N GLY A 102 -3.59 0.59 10.93
CA GLY A 102 -2.97 0.18 12.18
C GLY A 102 -1.52 0.68 12.28
N TRP A 103 -0.75 0.53 11.19
CA TRP A 103 0.64 0.98 11.14
C TRP A 103 0.75 2.50 11.31
N LEU A 104 -0.04 3.28 10.56
CA LEU A 104 -0.08 4.75 10.66
C LEU A 104 -0.47 5.26 12.04
N GLU A 105 -1.20 4.47 12.82
CA GLU A 105 -1.64 4.84 14.17
C GLU A 105 -0.84 4.10 15.28
N GLY A 106 0.37 3.65 14.96
CA GLY A 106 1.32 3.10 15.95
C GLY A 106 1.02 1.67 16.42
N ARG A 107 0.04 0.99 15.84
CA ARG A 107 -0.37 -0.39 16.23
C ARG A 107 0.37 -1.50 15.46
N SER A 108 1.45 -1.15 14.76
CA SER A 108 2.41 -2.14 14.25
C SER A 108 3.44 -2.56 15.30
N THR A 109 3.40 -2.00 16.51
CA THR A 109 4.23 -2.43 17.64
C THR A 109 3.34 -3.03 18.74
N PRO A 110 3.45 -4.33 19.07
CA PRO A 110 4.42 -5.30 18.55
C PRO A 110 4.22 -5.70 17.08
N THR A 111 5.32 -6.04 16.40
CA THR A 111 5.38 -6.31 14.94
C THR A 111 4.75 -7.65 14.52
N ASP A 112 4.16 -8.38 15.45
CA ASP A 112 3.35 -9.57 15.18
C ASP A 112 1.89 -9.23 14.86
N GLY A 113 1.51 -7.94 14.97
CA GLY A 113 0.15 -7.46 14.73
C GLY A 113 -0.82 -7.76 15.88
N SER A 114 -0.33 -8.12 17.07
CA SER A 114 -1.16 -8.37 18.26
C SER A 114 -1.83 -7.11 18.83
N ALA A 115 -1.31 -5.93 18.50
CA ALA A 115 -1.89 -4.64 18.89
C ALA A 115 -3.00 -4.14 17.96
N LEU A 116 -3.24 -4.80 16.82
CA LEU A 116 -4.24 -4.39 15.85
C LEU A 116 -5.67 -4.49 16.40
N ILE A 117 -6.51 -3.53 16.02
CA ILE A 117 -7.94 -3.49 16.38
C ILE A 117 -8.82 -3.77 15.16
N ALA A 118 -10.14 -3.92 15.39
CA ALA A 118 -11.11 -4.31 14.36
C ALA A 118 -10.99 -3.54 13.04
N LYS A 119 -10.82 -2.21 13.08
CA LYS A 119 -10.70 -1.38 11.86
C LYS A 119 -9.42 -1.66 11.07
N ASP A 120 -8.36 -2.14 11.70
CA ASP A 120 -7.09 -2.41 11.01
C ASP A 120 -7.18 -3.67 10.12
N PHE A 121 -8.12 -4.56 10.43
CA PHE A 121 -8.42 -5.75 9.61
C PHE A 121 -9.27 -5.43 8.36
N GLU A 122 -9.69 -4.17 8.19
CA GLU A 122 -10.25 -3.68 6.94
C GLU A 122 -9.18 -3.57 5.84
N GLY A 123 -7.90 -3.76 6.16
CA GLY A 123 -6.81 -3.83 5.19
C GLY A 123 -6.52 -2.47 4.56
N VAL A 124 -6.33 -2.45 3.24
CA VAL A 124 -6.15 -1.22 2.46
C VAL A 124 -7.53 -0.58 2.27
N SER A 125 -7.94 0.24 3.25
CA SER A 125 -9.28 0.81 3.33
C SER A 125 -9.49 2.01 2.40
N CYS A 126 -10.76 2.38 2.20
CA CYS A 126 -11.15 3.53 1.38
C CYS A 126 -10.39 4.79 1.80
N ASN A 127 -10.31 5.06 3.11
CA ASN A 127 -9.68 6.27 3.62
C ASN A 127 -8.16 6.29 3.42
N VAL A 128 -7.51 5.12 3.34
CA VAL A 128 -6.09 5.04 3.00
C VAL A 128 -5.89 5.40 1.53
N CYS A 129 -6.52 4.68 0.60
CA CYS A 129 -6.37 4.96 -0.84
C CYS A 129 -6.76 6.39 -1.20
N HIS A 130 -7.87 6.86 -0.66
CA HIS A 130 -8.37 8.21 -0.89
C HIS A 130 -7.69 9.27 -0.01
N ARG A 131 -6.60 9.00 0.70
CA ARG A 131 -5.78 10.06 1.33
C ARG A 131 -4.36 10.08 0.84
N VAL A 132 -4.03 9.26 -0.16
CA VAL A 132 -2.67 9.21 -0.70
C VAL A 132 -2.35 10.49 -1.48
N VAL A 133 -1.16 11.03 -1.21
CA VAL A 133 -0.57 12.22 -1.84
C VAL A 133 0.50 11.77 -2.83
N ASP A 134 0.64 12.48 -3.94
CA ASP A 134 1.75 12.27 -4.87
C ASP A 134 3.08 12.62 -4.17
N PRO A 135 4.02 11.68 -4.01
CA PRO A 135 5.27 11.96 -3.31
C PRO A 135 6.23 12.86 -4.12
N VAL A 136 5.93 13.14 -5.40
CA VAL A 136 6.76 13.98 -6.27
C VAL A 136 6.35 15.44 -6.13
N PRO A 137 7.20 16.33 -5.59
CA PRO A 137 6.89 17.75 -5.52
C PRO A 137 6.75 18.36 -6.93
N ARG A 138 5.79 19.27 -7.10
CA ARG A 138 5.61 20.06 -8.34
C ARG A 138 5.71 21.55 -8.06
N ASP A 139 6.35 22.29 -8.95
CA ASP A 139 6.59 23.73 -8.80
C ASP A 139 5.60 24.61 -9.59
N ASP A 140 4.71 23.98 -10.35
CA ASP A 140 3.74 24.60 -11.27
C ASP A 140 2.33 24.67 -10.67
N TYR A 141 2.19 24.87 -9.36
CA TYR A 141 0.88 25.12 -8.76
C TYR A 141 0.32 26.45 -9.26
N GLU A 142 -0.83 26.40 -9.92
CA GLU A 142 -1.55 27.59 -10.34
C GLU A 142 -2.17 28.32 -9.13
N PRO A 143 -2.44 29.64 -9.23
CA PRO A 143 -3.17 30.36 -8.19
C PRO A 143 -4.51 29.67 -7.86
N ASN A 144 -4.69 29.30 -6.59
CA ASN A 144 -5.84 28.53 -6.07
C ASN A 144 -5.89 27.05 -6.51
N ASP A 145 -4.79 26.45 -6.94
CA ASP A 145 -4.72 24.99 -7.12
C ASP A 145 -5.04 24.28 -5.79
N PRO A 146 -6.11 23.46 -5.71
CA PRO A 146 -6.46 22.74 -4.49
C PRO A 146 -5.36 21.81 -3.98
N LEU A 147 -4.47 21.34 -4.86
CA LEU A 147 -3.33 20.48 -4.52
C LEU A 147 -2.11 21.27 -4.04
N ALA A 148 -2.16 22.60 -3.97
CA ALA A 148 -1.07 23.39 -3.40
C ALA A 148 -0.73 23.00 -1.95
N VAL A 149 -1.69 22.42 -1.23
CA VAL A 149 -1.46 21.90 0.12
C VAL A 149 -0.53 20.69 0.17
N ASP A 150 -0.32 20.00 -0.95
CA ASP A 150 0.61 18.87 -1.02
C ASP A 150 2.05 19.33 -0.75
N ARG A 151 2.39 20.59 -1.06
CA ARG A 151 3.69 21.17 -0.72
C ARG A 151 3.96 21.09 0.78
N ASP A 152 3.03 21.58 1.59
CA ASP A 152 3.18 21.60 3.05
C ASP A 152 3.24 20.18 3.64
N ILE A 153 2.51 19.24 3.03
CA ILE A 153 2.55 17.82 3.43
C ILE A 153 3.93 17.22 3.15
N LEU A 154 4.47 17.45 1.96
CA LEU A 154 5.76 16.92 1.52
C LEU A 154 6.92 17.56 2.30
N ASP A 155 6.86 18.88 2.55
CA ASP A 155 7.88 19.61 3.31
C ASP A 155 7.92 19.21 4.80
N ALA A 156 6.85 18.59 5.31
CA ALA A 156 6.78 18.08 6.68
C ALA A 156 7.36 16.66 6.86
N LEU A 157 7.72 15.98 5.77
CA LEU A 157 8.32 14.64 5.84
C LEU A 157 9.82 14.70 6.15
N ASP A 158 10.29 13.80 7.00
CA ASP A 158 11.73 13.66 7.28
C ASP A 158 12.51 13.23 6.03
N GLU A 159 11.91 12.35 5.22
CA GLU A 159 12.48 11.89 3.95
C GLU A 159 11.39 11.62 2.91
N LEU A 160 11.61 12.13 1.69
CA LEU A 160 10.68 12.00 0.57
C LEU A 160 10.80 10.64 -0.13
N PRO A 161 9.70 9.89 -0.30
CA PRO A 161 9.70 8.61 -1.00
C PRO A 161 9.57 8.78 -2.53
N LEU A 162 10.62 9.30 -3.17
CA LEU A 162 10.58 9.67 -4.60
C LEU A 162 10.47 8.48 -5.59
N GLN A 163 10.54 7.24 -5.09
CA GLN A 163 10.35 6.04 -5.89
C GLN A 163 9.31 5.16 -5.21
N PRO A 164 8.29 4.64 -5.91
CA PRO A 164 7.36 3.68 -5.33
C PRO A 164 8.13 2.44 -4.82
N ASN A 165 8.02 2.13 -3.53
CA ASN A 165 8.72 1.01 -2.88
C ASN A 165 8.12 0.64 -1.51
N SER A 166 7.87 -0.65 -1.25
CA SER A 166 7.69 -1.22 0.10
C SER A 166 6.77 -0.45 1.07
N GLY A 167 5.67 0.14 0.58
CA GLY A 167 4.71 0.87 1.39
C GLY A 167 5.13 2.30 1.74
N ASN A 168 6.08 2.90 1.02
CA ASN A 168 6.55 4.27 1.22
C ASN A 168 5.54 5.35 0.76
N TYR A 169 4.27 5.20 1.13
CA TYR A 169 3.21 6.15 0.81
C TYR A 169 3.37 7.46 1.57
N VAL A 170 2.77 8.50 1.00
CA VAL A 170 2.47 9.75 1.70
C VAL A 170 0.97 9.83 1.88
N ILE A 171 0.52 10.02 3.12
CA ILE A 171 -0.88 10.17 3.49
C ILE A 171 -1.13 11.60 3.89
N ASP A 172 -2.23 12.15 3.40
CA ASP A 172 -2.71 13.46 3.81
C ASP A 172 -2.93 13.48 5.33
N PRO A 173 -2.27 14.39 6.07
CA PRO A 173 -2.41 14.50 7.51
C PRO A 173 -3.85 14.70 7.99
N TYR A 174 -4.70 15.32 7.18
CA TYR A 174 -6.10 15.59 7.46
C TYR A 174 -7.02 14.69 6.60
N ASP A 175 -8.28 14.49 7.00
CA ASP A 175 -9.26 13.69 6.24
C ASP A 175 -9.79 14.45 5.00
N ARG A 176 -8.88 14.76 4.07
CA ARG A 176 -9.16 15.36 2.77
C ARG A 176 -9.10 14.27 1.71
N ARG A 177 -10.27 13.80 1.29
CA ARG A 177 -10.38 12.62 0.43
C ARG A 177 -10.07 12.96 -1.02
N ARG A 178 -9.26 12.14 -1.68
CA ARG A 178 -8.67 12.39 -2.99
C ARG A 178 -9.28 11.48 -4.03
N GLY A 179 -9.71 12.04 -5.14
CA GLY A 179 -10.38 11.31 -6.21
C GLY A 179 -10.06 11.86 -7.58
N PRO A 180 -10.28 11.05 -8.64
CA PRO A 180 -9.97 11.48 -10.00
C PRO A 180 -10.93 12.52 -10.58
N TYR A 181 -12.12 12.64 -9.98
CA TYR A 181 -13.21 13.43 -10.50
C TYR A 181 -13.32 14.77 -9.78
N ASP A 182 -13.72 15.79 -10.53
CA ASP A 182 -14.16 17.06 -9.97
C ASP A 182 -15.58 16.86 -9.42
N LEU A 183 -15.77 17.07 -8.12
CA LEU A 183 -17.07 16.95 -7.46
C LEU A 183 -17.82 18.29 -7.38
N LEU A 184 -17.27 19.37 -7.96
CA LEU A 184 -17.85 20.71 -7.96
C LEU A 184 -18.22 21.18 -6.53
N ASP A 185 -19.46 21.65 -6.33
CA ASP A 185 -19.98 22.04 -5.02
C ASP A 185 -20.42 20.80 -4.22
N PHE A 186 -19.46 20.19 -3.53
CA PHE A 186 -19.68 19.01 -2.68
C PHE A 186 -19.39 19.32 -1.21
N GLY A 187 -20.37 19.07 -0.35
CA GLY A 187 -20.33 19.48 1.07
C GLY A 187 -20.47 18.37 2.10
N LEU A 188 -20.42 17.08 1.73
CA LEU A 188 -20.65 15.99 2.69
C LEU A 188 -19.38 15.59 3.47
N HIS A 189 -18.20 15.75 2.87
CA HIS A 189 -16.90 15.62 3.51
C HIS A 189 -15.85 16.40 2.69
N ALA A 190 -14.69 16.70 3.28
CA ALA A 190 -13.61 17.35 2.55
C ALA A 190 -13.10 16.45 1.40
N TRP A 191 -12.78 17.08 0.27
CA TRP A 191 -12.28 16.37 -0.90
C TRP A 191 -11.30 17.23 -1.71
N LEU A 192 -10.44 16.58 -2.49
CA LEU A 192 -9.52 17.19 -3.46
C LEU A 192 -9.49 16.36 -4.73
N GLN A 193 -9.54 17.01 -5.90
CA GLN A 193 -9.28 16.32 -7.16
C GLN A 193 -7.79 16.00 -7.26
N SER A 194 -7.44 14.73 -7.42
CA SER A 194 -6.06 14.29 -7.62
C SER A 194 -5.96 13.34 -8.81
N PRO A 195 -5.06 13.60 -9.78
CA PRO A 195 -4.77 12.63 -10.84
C PRO A 195 -3.91 11.46 -10.33
N TYR A 196 -3.19 11.63 -9.22
CA TYR A 196 -2.25 10.61 -8.70
C TYR A 196 -2.94 9.29 -8.37
N VAL A 197 -4.17 9.35 -7.86
CA VAL A 197 -4.96 8.14 -7.54
C VAL A 197 -5.32 7.30 -8.77
N ARG A 198 -5.04 7.76 -10.01
CA ARG A 198 -5.16 6.96 -11.26
C ARG A 198 -3.82 6.46 -11.82
N GLN A 199 -2.70 6.88 -11.24
CA GLN A 199 -1.39 6.53 -11.75
C GLN A 199 -0.96 5.15 -11.25
N SER A 200 -0.34 4.34 -12.12
CA SER A 200 0.25 3.06 -11.72
C SER A 200 1.31 3.19 -10.63
N ALA A 201 1.98 4.36 -10.55
CA ALA A 201 2.97 4.65 -9.51
C ALA A 201 2.39 4.54 -8.10
N PHE A 202 1.12 4.91 -7.91
CA PHE A 202 0.43 4.71 -6.63
C PHE A 202 0.35 3.21 -6.27
N CYS A 203 -0.07 2.35 -7.19
CA CYS A 203 -0.09 0.90 -6.96
C CYS A 203 1.32 0.36 -6.70
N GLY A 204 2.32 0.90 -7.40
CA GLY A 204 3.73 0.56 -7.22
C GLY A 204 4.28 0.87 -5.83
N THR A 205 3.65 1.75 -5.04
CA THR A 205 4.06 2.01 -3.66
C THR A 205 3.98 0.74 -2.82
N CYS A 206 2.99 -0.11 -3.06
CA CYS A 206 2.83 -1.37 -2.35
C CYS A 206 3.26 -2.60 -3.18
N HIS A 207 3.29 -2.49 -4.51
CA HIS A 207 3.59 -3.59 -5.44
C HIS A 207 4.99 -3.51 -6.10
N ASP A 208 5.94 -2.96 -5.35
CA ASP A 208 7.38 -2.98 -5.66
C ASP A 208 8.15 -3.11 -4.35
N VAL A 209 8.31 -4.33 -3.85
CA VAL A 209 8.78 -4.57 -2.48
C VAL A 209 10.24 -5.01 -2.47
N SER A 210 11.00 -4.30 -1.64
CA SER A 210 12.40 -4.56 -1.33
C SER A 210 12.59 -4.72 0.16
N ASN A 211 13.54 -5.58 0.54
CA ASN A 211 13.98 -5.76 1.91
C ASN A 211 15.10 -4.75 2.23
N PRO A 212 14.85 -3.75 3.11
CA PRO A 212 15.82 -2.71 3.46
C PRO A 212 16.97 -3.20 4.35
N VAL A 213 16.92 -4.44 4.86
CA VAL A 213 17.94 -5.00 5.75
C VAL A 213 19.24 -5.35 5.01
N PHE A 214 19.19 -5.43 3.67
CA PHE A 214 20.33 -5.83 2.85
C PHE A 214 20.73 -4.73 1.88
N THR A 215 22.04 -4.52 1.72
CA THR A 215 22.62 -3.65 0.69
C THR A 215 23.27 -4.47 -0.43
N ARG A 216 22.96 -4.12 -1.67
CA ARG A 216 23.56 -4.65 -2.89
C ARG A 216 25.03 -4.26 -2.99
N GLN A 217 25.89 -5.23 -3.21
CA GLN A 217 27.34 -5.07 -3.33
C GLN A 217 27.76 -4.82 -4.78
N PRO A 218 28.97 -4.28 -5.03
CA PRO A 218 29.48 -4.05 -6.39
C PRO A 218 29.52 -5.31 -7.27
N ASP A 219 29.69 -6.49 -6.67
CA ASP A 219 29.69 -7.79 -7.36
C ASP A 219 28.28 -8.35 -7.61
N GLY A 220 27.23 -7.64 -7.18
CA GLY A 220 25.84 -8.02 -7.31
C GLY A 220 25.31 -8.93 -6.21
N SER A 221 26.13 -9.32 -5.23
CA SER A 221 25.66 -9.99 -4.01
C SER A 221 24.92 -9.02 -3.08
N TYR A 222 24.33 -9.54 -2.00
CA TYR A 222 23.66 -8.73 -0.98
C TYR A 222 24.29 -9.03 0.38
N ALA A 223 24.67 -7.98 1.11
CA ALA A 223 25.21 -8.07 2.45
C ALA A 223 24.20 -7.54 3.46
N PHE A 224 24.18 -8.14 4.65
CA PHE A 224 23.38 -7.66 5.78
C PHE A 224 23.94 -6.31 6.28
N ASN A 225 23.06 -5.36 6.54
CA ASN A 225 23.42 -4.03 7.05
C ASN A 225 23.81 -4.08 8.53
N ASP A 226 24.41 -3.00 9.04
CA ASP A 226 24.61 -2.87 10.48
C ASP A 226 23.25 -2.86 11.20
N PRO A 227 23.03 -3.71 12.23
CA PRO A 227 21.74 -3.74 12.93
C PRO A 227 21.40 -2.40 13.58
N ASN A 228 20.10 -2.13 13.72
CA ASN A 228 19.56 -0.87 14.23
C ASN A 228 19.91 0.35 13.38
N THR A 229 19.95 0.20 12.06
CA THR A 229 20.16 1.34 11.17
C THR A 229 19.26 1.26 9.94
N PRO A 230 18.70 2.38 9.47
CA PRO A 230 17.97 2.40 8.22
C PRO A 230 18.87 2.04 7.05
N HIS A 231 18.29 1.55 5.94
CA HIS A 231 19.05 1.32 4.71
C HIS A 231 19.79 2.62 4.29
N PRO A 232 21.10 2.57 4.01
CA PRO A 232 21.95 3.76 3.86
C PRO A 232 21.56 4.70 2.72
N THR A 233 20.83 4.21 1.73
CA THR A 233 20.41 5.00 0.55
C THR A 233 18.91 5.13 0.38
N GLN A 234 18.13 4.34 1.13
CA GLN A 234 16.67 4.17 0.94
C GLN A 234 16.21 3.86 -0.50
N ASN A 235 17.14 3.57 -1.41
CA ASN A 235 16.86 3.30 -2.81
C ASN A 235 16.58 1.81 -3.01
N LYS A 236 15.43 1.48 -3.59
CA LYS A 236 15.00 0.09 -3.82
C LYS A 236 15.95 -0.74 -4.69
N TYR A 237 16.74 -0.09 -5.54
CA TYR A 237 17.73 -0.78 -6.39
C TYR A 237 19.00 -1.19 -5.63
N ASP A 238 19.23 -0.60 -4.46
CA ASP A 238 20.31 -0.97 -3.56
C ASP A 238 19.83 -2.00 -2.51
N GLN A 239 18.52 -2.14 -2.32
CA GLN A 239 17.89 -3.08 -1.40
C GLN A 239 17.69 -4.48 -2.03
N PHE A 240 17.50 -5.52 -1.21
CA PHE A 240 17.23 -6.86 -1.75
C PHE A 240 15.81 -6.96 -2.35
N PRO A 241 15.65 -7.41 -3.61
CA PRO A 241 14.34 -7.50 -4.26
C PRO A 241 13.49 -8.65 -3.71
N ILE A 242 12.33 -8.35 -3.14
CA ILE A 242 11.32 -9.36 -2.79
C ILE A 242 10.37 -9.57 -3.97
N GLU A 243 9.84 -8.47 -4.52
CA GLU A 243 9.02 -8.46 -5.74
C GLU A 243 9.34 -7.22 -6.58
N ARG A 244 9.10 -7.33 -7.89
CA ARG A 244 9.37 -6.27 -8.86
C ARG A 244 8.19 -6.01 -9.78
N THR A 245 6.95 -6.28 -9.33
CA THR A 245 5.76 -6.27 -10.17
C THR A 245 5.56 -4.92 -10.87
N PHE A 246 5.63 -3.81 -10.13
CA PHE A 246 5.54 -2.48 -10.73
C PHE A 246 6.74 -2.17 -11.63
N SER A 247 7.96 -2.48 -11.20
CA SER A 247 9.16 -2.26 -12.02
C SER A 247 9.14 -3.05 -13.35
N GLU A 248 8.66 -4.29 -13.33
CA GLU A 248 8.47 -5.14 -14.51
C GLU A 248 7.36 -4.59 -15.42
N TRP A 249 6.24 -4.15 -14.83
CA TRP A 249 5.18 -3.49 -15.58
C TRP A 249 5.67 -2.19 -16.22
N ALA A 250 6.44 -1.37 -15.51
CA ALA A 250 7.00 -0.11 -15.99
C ALA A 250 7.99 -0.32 -17.16
N ALA A 251 8.64 -1.48 -17.22
CA ALA A 251 9.50 -1.88 -18.33
C ALA A 251 8.72 -2.53 -19.50
N SER A 252 7.43 -2.80 -19.33
CA SER A 252 6.59 -3.48 -20.33
C SER A 252 6.01 -2.52 -21.38
N ALA A 253 5.40 -3.07 -22.42
CA ALA A 253 4.69 -2.29 -23.42
C ALA A 253 3.45 -1.57 -22.86
N PHE A 254 2.83 -2.07 -21.79
CA PHE A 254 1.66 -1.43 -21.17
C PHE A 254 1.99 -0.06 -20.58
N ALA A 255 3.22 0.15 -20.09
CA ALA A 255 3.66 1.44 -19.57
C ALA A 255 4.04 2.44 -20.69
N GLN A 256 4.21 1.97 -21.93
CA GLN A 256 4.55 2.83 -23.07
C GLN A 256 3.29 3.43 -23.74
N GLY A 257 2.13 2.81 -23.54
CA GLY A 257 0.86 3.30 -24.03
C GLY A 257 -0.25 2.24 -24.03
N PRO A 258 -1.49 2.62 -24.35
CA PRO A 258 -2.63 1.71 -24.35
C PRO A 258 -2.48 0.54 -25.32
N ILE A 259 -2.71 -0.68 -24.82
CA ILE A 259 -2.75 -1.92 -25.59
C ILE A 259 -4.19 -2.42 -25.63
N ASP A 260 -4.74 -2.61 -26.82
CA ASP A 260 -6.07 -3.19 -27.02
C ASP A 260 -6.08 -4.68 -26.60
N MET A 261 -6.81 -4.97 -25.54
CA MET A 261 -6.97 -6.32 -24.98
C MET A 261 -8.30 -6.95 -25.39
N GLY A 262 -9.02 -6.38 -26.36
CA GLY A 262 -10.28 -6.90 -26.87
C GLY A 262 -11.39 -6.95 -25.80
N GLY A 263 -11.36 -6.03 -24.83
CA GLY A 263 -12.31 -5.99 -23.71
C GLY A 263 -12.09 -7.05 -22.63
N ARG A 264 -10.98 -7.80 -22.65
CA ARG A 264 -10.72 -8.87 -21.67
C ARG A 264 -10.54 -8.37 -20.24
N PHE A 265 -9.95 -7.19 -20.07
CA PHE A 265 -9.55 -6.67 -18.75
C PHE A 265 -10.21 -5.34 -18.43
N GLY A 266 -10.14 -4.34 -19.32
CA GLY A 266 -10.47 -2.95 -19.01
C GLY A 266 -11.93 -2.55 -18.84
N GLY A 267 -12.85 -3.52 -18.78
CA GLY A 267 -14.29 -3.24 -18.70
C GLY A 267 -14.75 -2.40 -19.90
N ASN A 268 -15.21 -1.18 -19.63
CA ASN A 268 -15.59 -0.21 -20.67
C ASN A 268 -14.40 0.33 -21.48
N GLN A 269 -13.15 0.05 -21.08
CA GLN A 269 -11.94 0.44 -21.80
C GLN A 269 -11.31 -0.78 -22.51
N PRO A 270 -11.38 -0.87 -23.86
CA PRO A 270 -10.79 -2.00 -24.58
C PRO A 270 -9.25 -1.94 -24.56
N ALA A 271 -8.67 -0.74 -24.57
CA ALA A 271 -7.24 -0.52 -24.50
C ALA A 271 -6.81 -0.14 -23.07
N VAL A 272 -5.76 -0.80 -22.56
CA VAL A 272 -5.28 -0.68 -21.18
C VAL A 272 -3.82 -0.25 -21.12
N SER A 273 -3.49 0.63 -20.18
CA SER A 273 -2.19 1.28 -20.01
C SER A 273 -1.83 1.58 -18.55
N THR A 274 -2.69 1.26 -17.59
CA THR A 274 -2.41 1.43 -16.16
C THR A 274 -2.68 0.15 -15.39
N CYS A 275 -2.16 0.04 -14.17
CA CYS A 275 -2.52 -1.07 -13.27
C CYS A 275 -4.04 -1.12 -13.04
N GLN A 276 -4.68 0.03 -12.86
CA GLN A 276 -6.11 0.14 -12.59
C GLN A 276 -6.95 -0.24 -13.79
N ASP A 277 -6.48 0.01 -15.03
CA ASP A 277 -7.23 -0.38 -16.21
C ASP A 277 -7.53 -1.89 -16.18
N CYS A 278 -6.59 -2.74 -15.74
CA CYS A 278 -6.82 -4.18 -15.64
C CYS A 278 -7.40 -4.65 -14.29
N HIS A 279 -7.03 -4.00 -13.18
CA HIS A 279 -7.31 -4.48 -11.83
C HIS A 279 -8.43 -3.72 -11.11
N MET A 280 -8.84 -2.58 -11.65
CA MET A 280 -9.96 -1.75 -11.22
C MET A 280 -10.75 -1.28 -12.44
N PRO A 281 -11.16 -2.22 -13.32
CA PRO A 281 -11.66 -1.89 -14.65
C PRO A 281 -12.83 -0.92 -14.61
N ALA A 282 -12.85 -0.04 -15.60
CA ALA A 282 -13.85 1.01 -15.71
C ALA A 282 -15.24 0.42 -16.01
N THR A 283 -16.26 0.94 -15.33
CA THR A 283 -17.66 0.60 -15.55
C THR A 283 -18.54 1.84 -15.62
N GLY A 284 -19.77 1.68 -16.10
CA GLY A 284 -20.78 2.73 -16.06
C GLY A 284 -21.56 2.63 -14.77
N GLY A 285 -21.54 3.67 -13.92
CA GLY A 285 -22.23 3.61 -12.64
C GLY A 285 -22.20 4.91 -11.85
N TYR A 286 -22.67 4.84 -10.61
CA TYR A 286 -22.62 5.92 -9.65
C TYR A 286 -21.63 5.55 -8.54
N GLY A 287 -20.78 6.50 -8.13
CA GLY A 287 -19.93 6.29 -6.95
C GLY A 287 -20.73 6.35 -5.64
N SER A 288 -21.91 6.97 -5.66
CA SER A 288 -22.83 7.15 -4.52
C SER A 288 -24.23 7.46 -5.06
N PRO A 289 -25.33 7.17 -4.34
CA PRO A 289 -26.69 7.56 -4.74
C PRO A 289 -26.88 9.07 -4.91
N LEU A 290 -26.02 9.88 -4.28
CA LEU A 290 -26.02 11.34 -4.34
C LEU A 290 -25.09 11.89 -5.44
N GLY A 291 -24.33 11.02 -6.10
CA GLY A 291 -23.36 11.39 -7.12
C GLY A 291 -23.95 11.43 -8.52
N GLU A 292 -23.14 11.89 -9.46
CA GLU A 292 -23.42 11.82 -10.89
C GLU A 292 -23.10 10.42 -11.46
N PHE A 293 -23.75 10.11 -12.58
CA PHE A 293 -23.40 8.92 -13.36
C PHE A 293 -22.07 9.15 -14.09
N ARG A 294 -21.18 8.15 -14.07
CA ARG A 294 -19.90 8.16 -14.78
C ARG A 294 -19.79 6.93 -15.65
N ALA A 295 -19.33 7.12 -16.89
CA ALA A 295 -19.12 6.02 -17.84
C ALA A 295 -17.80 5.26 -17.60
N ASP A 296 -16.91 5.84 -16.80
CA ASP A 296 -15.54 5.41 -16.57
C ASP A 296 -15.23 5.15 -15.09
N LEU A 297 -16.24 4.86 -14.26
CA LEU A 297 -16.08 4.64 -12.82
C LEU A 297 -15.17 3.43 -12.55
N PRO A 298 -14.05 3.58 -11.81
CA PRO A 298 -13.23 2.44 -11.45
C PRO A 298 -13.97 1.50 -10.50
N THR A 299 -13.94 0.20 -10.82
CA THR A 299 -14.36 -0.83 -9.86
C THR A 299 -13.30 -1.02 -8.79
N HIS A 300 -13.69 -1.45 -7.58
CA HIS A 300 -12.75 -1.57 -6.46
C HIS A 300 -12.52 -3.05 -6.10
N TYR A 301 -11.99 -3.87 -7.02
CA TYR A 301 -11.69 -5.30 -6.78
C TYR A 301 -10.32 -5.55 -6.16
#